data_AF-A0A7S3H7T5-F1
#
_entry.id   AF-A0A7S3H7T5-F1
#
_cell.length_a   1.000
_cell.length_b   1.000
_cell.length_c   1.000
_cell.angle_alpha   90.00
_cell.angle_beta   90.00
_cell.angle_gamma   90.00
#
_symmetry.space_group_name_H-M   'P 1'
#
loop_
_entity.id
_entity.type
_entity.pdbx_description
1 polymer ?
#
loop_
_entity_poly.entity_id
_entity_poly.type
_entity_poly.pdbx_seq_one_letter_code
_entity_poly.pdbx_strand_id
1 'polypeptide(L)'
;GCQYLVAAEQTTNGVWTSTDYGSNWVRRFTLPPGVYEVCSDSSGQNLVVTGPTYFSRDFGVSWTLSDAPSDSWFALASSASGQQVIMYDYVQSGPIYISQNFGQNWILTSAPAGSWTSAASSASGQFLVASMTGDTRSIYTSSDYGATWVAMAGTERYWVSVASDATGQYIAAGENKGNVYTSSDYGVTFVNRQVVGSYVCSDSSGANLAAFPLTGTY
;
A
#
# COMPACT_ATOMS: atom_id res chain seq x y z
N GLY A 1 -13.29 -4.12 15.57
CA GLY A 1 -12.78 -2.78 15.26
C GLY A 1 -11.42 -2.64 15.89
N CYS A 2 -10.39 -2.37 15.09
CA CYS A 2 -9.01 -2.30 15.57
C CYS A 2 -8.88 -1.16 16.60
N GLN A 3 -8.47 -1.47 17.82
CA GLN A 3 -8.22 -0.47 18.87
C GLN A 3 -6.86 0.21 18.69
N TYR A 4 -5.95 -0.44 17.96
CA TYR A 4 -4.58 -0.01 17.76
C TYR A 4 -4.45 0.76 16.45
N LEU A 5 -4.02 2.02 16.56
CA LEU A 5 -3.68 2.87 15.43
C LEU A 5 -2.20 3.25 15.51
N VAL A 6 -1.60 3.47 14.35
CA VAL A 6 -0.23 3.97 14.22
C VAL A 6 -0.22 5.14 13.26
N ALA A 7 0.61 6.15 13.55
CA ALA A 7 0.81 7.31 12.70
C ALA A 7 2.30 7.70 12.69
N ALA A 8 2.80 8.17 11.55
CA ALA A 8 4.11 8.77 11.43
C ALA A 8 3.95 10.24 11.04
N GLU A 9 4.71 11.12 11.69
CA GLU A 9 4.61 12.57 11.55
C GLU A 9 5.91 13.15 10.99
N GLN A 10 5.84 13.85 9.85
CA GLN A 10 7.00 14.43 9.18
C GLN A 10 7.58 15.66 9.88
N THR A 11 6.75 16.46 10.57
CA THR A 11 7.19 17.71 11.23
C THR A 11 8.05 17.47 12.47
N THR A 12 7.80 16.39 13.20
CA THR A 12 8.52 16.05 14.44
C THR A 12 9.33 14.75 14.31
N ASN A 13 9.28 14.12 13.14
CA ASN A 13 9.77 12.77 12.87
C ASN A 13 9.26 11.74 13.88
N GLY A 14 8.09 11.97 14.47
CA GLY A 14 7.53 11.12 15.52
C GLY A 14 6.74 9.94 14.94
N VAL A 15 6.95 8.75 15.48
CA VAL A 15 6.01 7.63 15.33
C VAL A 15 5.15 7.57 16.58
N TRP A 16 3.84 7.51 16.39
CA TRP A 16 2.82 7.57 17.43
C TRP A 16 1.90 6.36 17.35
N THR A 17 1.44 5.89 18.52
CA THR A 17 0.43 4.83 18.62
C THR A 17 -0.74 5.28 19.47
N SER A 18 -1.94 4.84 19.12
CA SER A 18 -3.16 5.01 19.92
C SER A 18 -3.79 3.64 20.18
N THR A 19 -4.37 3.46 21.37
CA THR A 19 -5.09 2.24 21.78
C THR A 19 -6.57 2.50 22.04
N ASP A 20 -7.06 3.69 21.68
CA ASP A 20 -8.39 4.20 22.02
C ASP A 20 -9.05 4.91 20.82
N TYR A 21 -8.89 4.30 19.64
CA TYR A 21 -9.49 4.76 18.38
C TYR A 21 -9.04 6.17 17.96
N GLY A 22 -7.81 6.56 18.33
CA GLY A 22 -7.22 7.85 17.96
C GLY A 22 -7.57 9.00 18.91
N SER A 23 -8.20 8.70 20.06
CA SER A 23 -8.57 9.73 21.05
C SER A 23 -7.33 10.25 21.81
N ASN A 24 -6.39 9.37 22.13
CA ASN A 24 -5.10 9.70 22.73
C ASN A 24 -3.95 9.05 21.96
N TRP A 25 -2.84 9.78 21.84
CA TRP A 25 -1.65 9.36 21.11
C TRP A 25 -0.41 9.37 22.00
N VAL A 26 0.38 8.30 21.92
CA VAL A 26 1.65 8.15 22.64
C VAL A 26 2.78 8.11 21.63
N ARG A 27 3.77 8.99 21.80
CA ARG A 27 4.99 8.98 20.98
C ARG A 27 5.84 7.78 21.35
N ARG A 28 6.20 6.98 20.35
CA ARG A 28 6.92 5.72 20.50
C ARG A 28 8.37 5.79 20.02
N PHE A 29 8.61 6.52 18.94
CA PHE A 29 9.91 6.53 18.28
C PHE A 29 10.17 7.86 17.57
N THR A 30 11.44 8.16 17.32
CA THR A 30 11.87 9.31 16.51
C THR A 30 12.66 8.79 15.31
N LEU A 31 12.19 9.09 14.11
CA LEU A 31 12.85 8.74 12.87
C LEU A 31 13.92 9.78 12.50
N PRO A 32 14.94 9.39 11.73
CA PRO A 32 15.77 10.33 10.98
C PRO A 32 14.90 11.08 9.95
N PRO A 33 15.14 12.38 9.68
CA PRO A 33 14.32 13.20 8.76
C PRO A 33 14.06 12.51 7.41
N GLY A 34 12.80 12.51 6.96
CA GLY A 34 12.42 11.85 5.72
C GLY A 34 10.92 11.92 5.43
N VAL A 35 10.51 11.29 4.33
CA VAL A 35 9.11 11.06 4.02
C VAL A 35 8.73 9.72 4.65
N TYR A 36 7.70 9.76 5.48
CA TYR A 36 7.25 8.60 6.22
C TYR A 36 5.85 8.20 5.80
N GLU A 37 5.70 6.91 5.61
CA GLU A 37 4.44 6.22 5.67
C GLU A 37 4.53 5.17 6.77
N VAL A 38 3.39 4.69 7.26
CA VAL A 38 3.35 3.58 8.23
C VAL A 38 2.24 2.58 7.91
N CYS A 39 2.47 1.30 8.17
CA CYS A 39 1.44 0.26 8.15
C CYS A 39 1.52 -0.63 9.40
N SER A 40 0.42 -1.31 9.67
CA SER A 40 0.31 -2.29 10.74
C SER A 40 -0.29 -3.59 10.22
N ASP A 41 -0.11 -4.67 10.96
CA ASP A 41 -0.99 -5.82 10.87
C ASP A 41 -2.35 -5.55 11.52
N SER A 42 -3.27 -6.50 11.40
CA SER A 42 -4.62 -6.43 11.98
C SER A 42 -4.63 -6.44 13.50
N SER A 43 -3.54 -6.87 14.14
CA SER A 43 -3.41 -6.88 15.61
C SER A 43 -2.83 -5.56 16.15
N GLY A 44 -2.12 -4.80 15.32
CA GLY A 44 -1.33 -3.64 15.72
C GLY A 44 0.02 -3.98 16.35
N GLN A 45 0.35 -5.27 16.47
CA GLN A 45 1.62 -5.73 17.04
C GLN A 45 2.79 -5.47 16.10
N ASN A 46 2.58 -5.73 14.81
CA ASN A 46 3.63 -5.63 13.80
C ASN A 46 3.47 -4.34 13.03
N LEU A 47 4.49 -3.48 13.07
CA LEU A 47 4.48 -2.16 12.45
C LEU A 47 5.69 -2.02 11.52
N VAL A 48 5.51 -1.36 10.38
CA VAL A 48 6.60 -0.99 9.46
C VAL A 48 6.45 0.48 9.11
N VAL A 49 7.56 1.22 9.13
CA VAL A 49 7.61 2.64 8.81
C VAL A 49 8.72 2.92 7.79
N THR A 50 8.45 3.81 6.82
CA THR A 50 9.39 4.17 5.74
C THR A 50 10.25 5.39 6.10
N GLY A 51 11.09 5.84 5.15
CA GLY A 51 12.34 6.55 5.38
C GLY A 51 13.48 5.54 5.32
N PRO A 52 14.50 5.62 6.19
CA PRO A 52 15.18 4.42 6.63
C PRO A 52 14.14 3.47 7.20
N THR A 53 14.05 2.26 6.65
CA THR A 53 12.93 1.38 6.96
C THR A 53 13.15 0.71 8.32
N TYR A 54 12.23 0.94 9.26
CA TYR A 54 12.23 0.28 10.57
C TYR A 54 10.99 -0.60 10.73
N PHE A 55 11.13 -1.63 11.54
CA PHE A 55 10.01 -2.48 11.94
C PHE A 55 9.94 -2.65 13.46
N SER A 56 8.72 -2.91 13.95
CA SER A 56 8.43 -3.24 15.35
C SER A 56 7.55 -4.49 15.40
N ARG A 57 7.71 -5.30 16.45
CA ARG A 57 6.92 -6.51 16.71
C ARG A 57 6.28 -6.49 18.11
N ASP A 58 6.25 -5.32 18.73
CA ASP A 58 5.85 -5.12 20.12
C ASP A 58 5.00 -3.86 20.28
N PHE A 59 4.09 -3.60 19.32
CA PHE A 59 3.17 -2.46 19.34
C PHE A 59 3.89 -1.11 19.34
N GLY A 60 5.04 -1.04 18.67
CA GLY A 60 5.86 0.17 18.57
C GLY A 60 6.67 0.47 19.83
N VAL A 61 6.79 -0.44 20.80
CA VAL A 61 7.60 -0.22 22.01
C VAL A 61 9.09 -0.17 21.65
N SER A 62 9.54 -1.02 20.74
CA SER A 62 10.90 -1.02 20.20
C SER A 62 10.91 -1.10 18.67
N TRP A 63 11.97 -0.55 18.07
CA TRP A 63 12.14 -0.44 16.62
C TRP A 63 13.52 -0.93 16.21
N THR A 64 13.56 -1.75 15.16
CA THR A 64 14.79 -2.30 14.59
C THR A 64 14.93 -1.83 13.14
N LEU A 65 16.14 -1.42 12.75
CA LEU A 65 16.43 -1.07 11.37
C LEU A 65 16.35 -2.32 10.49
N SER A 66 15.63 -2.24 9.37
CA SER A 66 15.53 -3.31 8.38
C SER A 66 16.74 -3.34 7.44
N ASP A 67 16.81 -4.35 6.58
CA ASP A 67 17.79 -4.43 5.50
C ASP A 67 17.33 -3.79 4.18
N ALA A 68 16.27 -2.96 4.19
CA ALA A 68 15.72 -2.37 2.99
C ALA A 68 16.82 -1.66 2.18
N PRO A 69 16.89 -1.86 0.86
CA PRO A 69 18.05 -1.45 0.05
C PRO A 69 18.13 0.05 -0.27
N SER A 70 17.17 0.86 0.19
CA SER A 70 17.05 2.31 -0.06
C SER A 70 16.38 2.97 1.15
N ASP A 71 16.42 4.30 1.18
CA ASP A 71 15.76 5.14 2.18
C ASP A 71 14.61 5.99 1.58
N SER A 72 14.32 5.81 0.28
CA SER A 72 13.38 6.63 -0.50
C SER A 72 12.20 5.81 -1.03
N TRP A 73 11.38 5.29 -0.11
CA TRP A 73 10.23 4.43 -0.43
C TRP A 73 8.90 5.18 -0.41
N PHE A 74 8.01 4.79 -1.34
CA PHE A 74 6.58 5.06 -1.32
C PHE A 74 5.75 3.76 -1.29
N ALA A 75 4.61 3.86 -0.61
CA ALA A 75 3.48 2.93 -0.42
C ALA A 75 3.67 1.66 0.41
N LEU A 76 2.72 1.44 1.33
CA LEU A 76 2.74 0.45 2.41
C LEU A 76 1.46 -0.40 2.52
N ALA A 77 1.15 -1.19 1.50
CA ALA A 77 0.12 -2.21 1.68
C ALA A 77 0.69 -3.36 2.53
N SER A 78 0.09 -3.61 3.69
CA SER A 78 0.35 -4.80 4.51
C SER A 78 -0.78 -5.82 4.33
N SER A 79 -0.40 -7.09 4.32
CA SER A 79 -1.35 -8.19 4.57
C SER A 79 -1.94 -8.08 5.98
N ALA A 80 -3.07 -8.73 6.24
CA ALA A 80 -3.71 -8.66 7.56
C ALA A 80 -2.85 -9.27 8.68
N SER A 81 -1.97 -10.23 8.35
CA SER A 81 -0.99 -10.77 9.30
C SER A 81 0.25 -9.88 9.46
N GLY A 82 0.46 -8.90 8.57
CA GLY A 82 1.67 -8.08 8.49
C GLY A 82 2.91 -8.84 8.01
N GLN A 83 2.81 -10.14 7.70
CA GLN A 83 3.94 -10.91 7.20
C GLN A 83 4.42 -10.35 5.87
N GLN A 84 3.47 -10.01 5.00
CA GLN A 84 3.78 -9.41 3.72
C GLN A 84 3.57 -7.90 3.73
N VAL A 85 4.57 -7.17 3.23
CA VAL A 85 4.56 -5.73 3.01
C VAL A 85 5.15 -5.45 1.63
N ILE A 86 4.55 -4.53 0.89
CA ILE A 86 5.00 -4.09 -0.44
C ILE A 86 5.56 -2.67 -0.31
N MET A 87 6.68 -2.37 -0.99
CA MET A 87 7.21 -1.01 -1.14
C MET A 87 7.70 -0.78 -2.57
N TYR A 88 7.69 0.47 -3.02
CA TYR A 88 8.32 0.88 -4.28
C TYR A 88 9.14 2.17 -4.11
N ASP A 89 10.16 2.38 -4.94
CA ASP A 89 11.04 3.54 -4.84
C ASP A 89 10.39 4.82 -5.42
N TYR A 90 10.66 5.98 -4.81
CA TYR A 90 10.20 7.30 -5.26
C TYR A 90 10.79 7.74 -6.60
N VAL A 91 11.98 7.26 -6.96
CA VAL A 91 12.67 7.66 -8.19
C VAL A 91 11.83 7.26 -9.40
N GLN A 92 11.70 8.15 -10.39
CA GLN A 92 11.05 7.81 -11.67
C GLN A 92 11.68 6.52 -12.22
N SER A 93 10.88 5.46 -12.29
CA SER A 93 11.30 4.09 -12.63
C SER A 93 11.94 3.27 -11.50
N GLY A 94 11.23 3.12 -10.38
CA GLY A 94 11.62 2.28 -9.24
C GLY A 94 11.07 0.83 -9.33
N PRO A 95 11.78 -0.16 -8.77
CA PRO A 95 11.26 -1.52 -8.64
C PRO A 95 10.23 -1.65 -7.49
N ILE A 96 9.51 -2.78 -7.45
CA ILE A 96 8.75 -3.22 -6.27
C ILE A 96 9.60 -4.21 -5.45
N TYR A 97 9.67 -3.97 -4.14
CA TYR A 97 10.18 -4.91 -3.16
C TYR A 97 9.05 -5.46 -2.27
N ILE A 98 9.22 -6.69 -1.84
CA ILE A 98 8.33 -7.33 -0.87
C ILE A 98 9.12 -7.83 0.34
N SER A 99 8.52 -7.69 1.51
CA SER A 99 8.93 -8.43 2.70
C SER A 99 7.95 -9.57 2.93
N GLN A 100 8.44 -10.69 3.47
CA GLN A 100 7.61 -11.83 3.91
C GLN A 100 7.79 -12.14 5.41
N ASN A 101 8.46 -11.24 6.12
CA ASN A 101 8.81 -11.42 7.52
C ASN A 101 8.69 -10.11 8.30
N PHE A 102 7.58 -9.39 8.08
CA PHE A 102 7.20 -8.20 8.86
C PHE A 102 8.17 -7.03 8.67
N GLY A 103 8.65 -6.80 7.45
CA GLY A 103 9.53 -5.68 7.11
C GLY A 103 10.98 -5.85 7.56
N GLN A 104 11.38 -7.04 8.02
CA GLN A 104 12.76 -7.30 8.45
C GLN A 104 13.69 -7.46 7.25
N ASN A 105 13.30 -8.29 6.28
CA ASN A 105 14.05 -8.56 5.05
C ASN A 105 13.22 -8.22 3.80
N TRP A 106 13.89 -7.74 2.75
CA TRP A 106 13.26 -7.33 1.49
C TRP A 106 13.81 -8.06 0.27
N ILE A 107 12.91 -8.47 -0.62
CA ILE A 107 13.20 -9.21 -1.85
C ILE A 107 12.70 -8.40 -3.04
N LEU A 108 13.56 -8.25 -4.05
CA LEU A 108 13.21 -7.64 -5.33
C LEU A 108 12.23 -8.55 -6.09
N THR A 109 11.12 -8.00 -6.54
CA THR A 109 10.12 -8.75 -7.32
C THR A 109 10.41 -8.77 -8.82
N SER A 110 9.64 -9.56 -9.58
CA SER A 110 9.69 -9.53 -11.05
C SER A 110 8.88 -8.38 -11.66
N ALA A 111 8.28 -7.49 -10.87
CA ALA A 111 7.52 -6.37 -11.40
C ALA A 111 8.46 -5.46 -12.23
N PRO A 112 8.00 -4.87 -13.33
CA PRO A 112 8.83 -3.95 -14.09
C PRO A 112 9.19 -2.72 -13.25
N ALA A 113 10.35 -2.11 -13.53
CA ALA A 113 10.64 -0.80 -12.97
C ALA A 113 9.67 0.23 -13.56
N GLY A 114 9.12 1.10 -12.71
CA GLY A 114 8.19 2.12 -13.17
C GLY A 114 7.77 3.11 -12.09
N SER A 115 6.98 4.10 -12.50
CA SER A 115 6.43 5.10 -11.58
C SER A 115 5.13 4.58 -10.96
N TRP A 116 5.29 3.79 -9.92
CA TRP A 116 4.19 3.23 -9.13
C TRP A 116 3.48 4.33 -8.32
N THR A 117 2.17 4.18 -8.11
CA THR A 117 1.33 5.23 -7.49
C THR A 117 0.47 4.75 -6.34
N SER A 118 0.14 3.46 -6.30
CA SER A 118 -0.68 2.87 -5.25
C SER A 118 -0.52 1.36 -5.28
N ALA A 119 -0.67 0.72 -4.13
CA ALA A 119 -0.68 -0.73 -4.00
C ALA A 119 -1.69 -1.16 -2.93
N ALA A 120 -2.22 -2.38 -3.06
CA ALA A 120 -3.07 -3.02 -2.07
C ALA A 120 -2.75 -4.53 -2.01
N SER A 121 -3.07 -5.15 -0.87
CA SER A 121 -2.83 -6.56 -0.60
C SER A 121 -4.09 -7.20 -0.01
N SER A 122 -4.31 -8.46 -0.37
CA SER A 122 -5.28 -9.33 0.32
C SER A 122 -4.85 -9.64 1.75
N ALA A 123 -5.78 -10.10 2.58
CA ALA A 123 -5.49 -10.43 3.98
C ALA A 123 -4.41 -11.51 4.14
N SER A 124 -4.32 -12.46 3.21
CA SER A 124 -3.29 -13.50 3.19
C SER A 124 -1.96 -13.05 2.60
N GLY A 125 -1.93 -11.92 1.88
CA GLY A 125 -0.77 -11.51 1.08
C GLY A 125 -0.58 -12.28 -0.23
N GLN A 126 -1.45 -13.24 -0.54
CA GLN A 126 -1.30 -14.02 -1.77
C GLN A 126 -1.56 -13.15 -3.01
N PHE A 127 -2.65 -12.38 -2.95
CA PHE A 127 -3.06 -11.48 -4.02
C PHE A 127 -2.59 -10.06 -3.73
N LEU A 128 -1.93 -9.47 -4.72
CA LEU A 128 -1.43 -8.10 -4.68
C LEU A 128 -1.90 -7.36 -5.92
N VAL A 129 -2.09 -6.05 -5.77
CA VAL A 129 -2.38 -5.15 -6.88
C VAL A 129 -1.54 -3.88 -6.72
N ALA A 130 -1.00 -3.38 -7.82
CA ALA A 130 -0.25 -2.12 -7.87
C ALA A 130 -0.60 -1.34 -9.14
N SER A 131 -0.71 -0.01 -9.04
CA SER A 131 -0.94 0.87 -10.17
C SER A 131 0.31 1.65 -10.55
N MET A 132 0.47 1.90 -11.85
CA MET A 132 1.59 2.63 -12.42
C MET A 132 1.09 3.79 -13.31
N THR A 133 1.75 4.95 -13.23
CA THR A 133 1.48 6.14 -14.09
C THR A 133 2.60 6.45 -15.09
N GLY A 134 3.75 5.80 -14.98
CA GLY A 134 4.87 5.88 -15.93
C GLY A 134 4.57 5.15 -17.24
N ASP A 135 5.59 4.83 -18.04
CA ASP A 135 5.48 4.45 -19.46
C ASP A 135 4.38 3.45 -19.83
N THR A 136 4.16 2.39 -19.04
CA THR A 136 3.14 1.36 -19.36
C THR A 136 1.74 1.75 -18.91
N ARG A 137 1.59 2.66 -17.92
CA ARG A 137 0.29 3.17 -17.43
C ARG A 137 -0.74 2.07 -17.11
N SER A 138 -0.30 1.00 -16.44
CA SER A 138 -1.12 -0.20 -16.19
C SER A 138 -1.32 -0.48 -14.71
N ILE A 139 -2.32 -1.32 -14.43
CA ILE A 139 -2.47 -2.02 -13.16
C ILE A 139 -1.78 -3.37 -13.30
N TYR A 140 -1.01 -3.74 -12.31
CA TYR A 140 -0.33 -5.02 -12.21
C TYR A 140 -0.91 -5.82 -11.05
N THR A 141 -1.09 -7.12 -11.26
CA THR A 141 -1.55 -8.05 -10.23
C THR A 141 -0.57 -9.19 -10.02
N SER A 142 -0.53 -9.70 -8.80
CA SER A 142 0.19 -10.93 -8.44
C SER A 142 -0.77 -11.84 -7.70
N SER A 143 -0.63 -13.15 -7.90
CA SER A 143 -1.41 -14.20 -7.21
C SER A 143 -0.52 -15.21 -6.48
N ASP A 144 0.78 -14.92 -6.42
CA ASP A 144 1.85 -15.77 -5.91
C ASP A 144 2.75 -15.01 -4.93
N TYR A 145 2.14 -14.15 -4.10
CA TYR A 145 2.82 -13.39 -3.05
C TYR A 145 3.86 -12.39 -3.56
N GLY A 146 3.70 -11.90 -4.80
CA GLY A 146 4.59 -10.93 -5.42
C GLY A 146 5.79 -11.55 -6.15
N ALA A 147 5.83 -12.87 -6.31
CA ALA A 147 6.89 -13.53 -7.05
C ALA A 147 6.81 -13.23 -8.56
N THR A 148 5.59 -13.22 -9.11
CA THR A 148 5.31 -12.79 -10.49
C THR A 148 4.23 -11.72 -10.55
N TRP A 149 4.30 -10.89 -11.60
CA TRP A 149 3.37 -9.79 -11.83
C TRP A 149 2.88 -9.79 -13.27
N VAL A 150 1.58 -9.60 -13.44
CA VAL A 150 0.91 -9.57 -14.75
C VAL A 150 0.25 -8.20 -14.93
N ALA A 151 0.52 -7.55 -16.06
CA ALA A 151 -0.13 -6.31 -16.44
C ALA A 151 -1.56 -6.57 -16.93
N MET A 152 -2.50 -5.70 -16.56
CA MET A 152 -3.81 -5.69 -17.19
C MET A 152 -3.71 -5.28 -18.66
N ALA A 153 -4.30 -6.08 -19.54
CA ALA A 153 -4.32 -5.80 -20.96
C ALA A 153 -5.32 -4.68 -21.32
N GLY A 154 -4.91 -3.77 -22.21
CA GLY A 154 -5.82 -2.81 -22.84
C GLY A 154 -6.24 -1.61 -21.98
N THR A 155 -5.52 -1.34 -20.88
CA THR A 155 -5.91 -0.30 -19.90
C THR A 155 -4.81 0.71 -19.61
N GLU A 156 -4.15 1.21 -20.65
CA GLU A 156 -3.21 2.33 -20.53
C GLU A 156 -3.94 3.59 -20.07
N ARG A 157 -3.89 3.87 -18.77
CA ARG A 157 -4.57 4.99 -18.12
C ARG A 157 -3.72 5.56 -17.01
N TYR A 158 -3.96 6.81 -16.65
CA TYR A 158 -3.28 7.42 -15.52
C TYR A 158 -3.87 6.94 -14.19
N TRP A 159 -3.53 5.73 -13.78
CA TRP A 159 -4.02 5.11 -12.55
C TRP A 159 -3.38 5.74 -11.32
N VAL A 160 -4.19 6.27 -10.40
CA VAL A 160 -3.66 6.98 -9.21
C VAL A 160 -4.03 6.33 -7.89
N SER A 161 -4.89 5.31 -7.91
CA SER A 161 -5.33 4.63 -6.69
C SER A 161 -5.83 3.23 -7.00
N VAL A 162 -5.47 2.26 -6.15
CA VAL A 162 -6.04 0.91 -6.14
C VAL A 162 -6.43 0.52 -4.71
N ALA A 163 -7.47 -0.29 -4.59
CA ALA A 163 -7.89 -0.89 -3.33
C ALA A 163 -8.33 -2.33 -3.59
N SER A 164 -8.15 -3.21 -2.60
CA SER A 164 -8.55 -4.62 -2.68
C SER A 164 -9.27 -5.04 -1.40
N ASP A 165 -10.09 -6.08 -1.50
CA ASP A 165 -10.72 -6.70 -0.35
C ASP A 165 -9.81 -7.72 0.35
N ALA A 166 -10.25 -8.24 1.49
CA ALA A 166 -9.47 -9.24 2.22
C ALA A 166 -9.21 -10.53 1.43
N THR A 167 -10.06 -10.89 0.46
CA THR A 167 -9.86 -12.11 -0.35
C THR A 167 -8.97 -11.88 -1.57
N GLY A 168 -8.79 -10.62 -2.00
CA GLY A 168 -8.11 -10.28 -3.26
C GLY A 168 -9.00 -10.40 -4.50
N GLN A 169 -10.21 -10.93 -4.38
CA GLN A 169 -11.13 -11.15 -5.49
C GLN A 169 -11.66 -9.83 -6.06
N TYR A 170 -11.96 -8.88 -5.18
CA TYR A 170 -12.55 -7.60 -5.53
C TYR A 170 -11.48 -6.52 -5.49
N ILE A 171 -11.37 -5.78 -6.58
CA ILE A 171 -10.39 -4.70 -6.73
C ILE A 171 -11.12 -3.48 -7.27
N ALA A 172 -10.83 -2.31 -6.71
CA ALA A 172 -11.21 -1.03 -7.27
C ALA A 172 -9.96 -0.30 -7.74
N ALA A 173 -10.09 0.44 -8.85
CA ALA A 173 -9.03 1.28 -9.38
C ALA A 173 -9.59 2.63 -9.85
N GLY A 174 -8.88 3.70 -9.50
CA GLY A 174 -9.24 5.07 -9.85
C GLY A 174 -8.30 5.66 -10.91
N GLU A 175 -8.88 6.22 -11.96
CA GLU A 175 -8.18 6.95 -13.02
C GLU A 175 -8.10 8.44 -12.67
N ASN A 176 -6.93 9.06 -12.90
CA ASN A 176 -6.71 10.48 -12.67
C ASN A 176 -7.70 11.33 -13.48
N LYS A 177 -8.61 12.04 -12.80
CA LYS A 177 -9.68 12.84 -13.42
C LYS A 177 -10.57 12.02 -14.36
N GLY A 178 -10.64 10.71 -14.13
CA GLY A 178 -11.36 9.76 -14.96
C GLY A 178 -12.37 8.94 -14.17
N ASN A 179 -12.57 7.71 -14.62
CA ASN A 179 -13.57 6.82 -14.04
C ASN A 179 -12.97 5.87 -12.99
N VAL A 180 -13.86 5.32 -12.17
CA VAL A 180 -13.59 4.15 -11.34
C VAL A 180 -13.83 2.87 -12.13
N TYR A 181 -12.94 1.90 -11.94
CA TYR A 181 -13.01 0.57 -12.50
C TYR A 181 -13.02 -0.45 -11.37
N THR A 182 -13.71 -1.57 -11.57
CA THR A 182 -13.72 -2.66 -10.59
C THR A 182 -13.52 -4.01 -11.24
N SER A 183 -12.81 -4.90 -10.55
CA SER A 183 -12.72 -6.33 -10.85
C SER A 183 -13.44 -7.14 -9.77
N SER A 184 -13.93 -8.31 -10.17
CA SER A 184 -14.48 -9.34 -9.28
C SER A 184 -13.86 -10.72 -9.53
N ASP A 185 -12.72 -10.74 -10.23
CA ASP A 185 -12.03 -11.92 -10.72
C ASP A 185 -10.52 -11.81 -10.51
N TYR A 186 -10.10 -11.27 -9.36
CA TYR A 186 -8.69 -11.13 -8.96
C TYR A 186 -7.87 -10.23 -9.88
N GLY A 187 -8.53 -9.25 -10.51
CA GLY A 187 -7.92 -8.30 -11.42
C GLY A 187 -7.59 -8.86 -12.81
N VAL A 188 -8.24 -9.96 -13.21
CA VAL A 188 -8.13 -10.47 -14.58
C VAL A 188 -8.92 -9.58 -15.55
N THR A 189 -10.11 -9.12 -15.16
CA THR A 189 -10.94 -8.19 -15.94
C THR A 189 -11.44 -7.03 -15.11
N PHE A 190 -11.63 -5.87 -15.74
CA PHE A 190 -12.13 -4.66 -15.10
C PHE A 190 -13.32 -4.07 -15.85
N VAL A 191 -14.34 -3.70 -15.07
CA VAL A 191 -15.55 -3.05 -15.56
C VAL A 191 -15.49 -1.57 -15.21
N ASN A 192 -15.62 -0.69 -16.22
CA ASN A 192 -15.75 0.75 -16.02
C ASN A 192 -17.13 1.05 -15.40
N ARG A 193 -17.14 1.71 -14.23
CA ARG A 193 -18.38 2.05 -13.51
C ARG A 193 -18.99 3.40 -13.91
N GLN A 194 -18.32 4.18 -14.76
CA GLN A 194 -18.74 5.52 -15.20
C GLN A 194 -18.99 6.49 -14.03
N VAL A 195 -18.32 6.23 -12.90
CA VAL A 195 -18.32 7.09 -11.72
C VAL A 195 -17.04 7.90 -11.75
N VAL A 196 -17.15 9.23 -11.71
CA VAL A 196 -15.98 10.11 -11.63
C VAL A 196 -15.36 9.97 -10.24
N GLY A 197 -14.15 9.43 -10.19
CA GLY A 197 -13.43 9.17 -8.95
C GLY A 197 -11.99 8.79 -9.22
N SER A 198 -11.07 9.55 -8.62
CA SER A 198 -9.63 9.35 -8.77
C SER A 198 -9.07 8.47 -7.66
N TYR A 199 -9.54 8.65 -6.42
CA TYR A 199 -9.09 7.88 -5.27
C TYR A 199 -10.15 6.87 -4.86
N VAL A 200 -9.73 5.64 -4.56
CA VAL A 200 -10.61 4.57 -4.13
C VAL A 200 -10.16 3.99 -2.79
N CYS A 201 -11.11 3.59 -1.96
CA CYS A 201 -10.86 2.76 -0.80
C CYS A 201 -11.95 1.68 -0.67
N SER A 202 -11.58 0.56 -0.07
CA SER A 202 -12.46 -0.56 0.24
C SER A 202 -12.56 -0.76 1.74
N ASP A 203 -13.68 -1.29 2.19
CA ASP A 203 -13.71 -1.95 3.49
C ASP A 203 -13.01 -3.33 3.42
N SER A 204 -12.81 -3.98 4.57
CA SER A 204 -12.17 -5.30 4.62
C SER A 204 -12.96 -6.38 3.87
N SER A 205 -14.25 -6.17 3.62
CA SER A 205 -15.11 -7.11 2.87
C SER A 205 -15.07 -6.91 1.36
N GLY A 206 -14.60 -5.75 0.87
CA GLY A 206 -14.69 -5.35 -0.53
C GLY A 206 -16.09 -5.00 -1.01
N ALA A 207 -17.11 -5.24 -0.20
CA ALA A 207 -18.50 -5.00 -0.55
C ALA A 207 -18.85 -3.51 -0.51
N ASN A 208 -18.08 -2.72 0.25
CA ASN A 208 -18.24 -1.27 0.31
C ASN A 208 -17.00 -0.61 -0.30
N LEU A 209 -17.23 0.11 -1.40
CA LEU A 209 -16.24 0.91 -2.10
C LEU A 209 -16.63 2.38 -1.99
N ALA A 210 -15.68 3.22 -1.59
CA ALA A 210 -15.82 4.66 -1.73
C ALA A 210 -14.85 5.17 -2.80
N ALA A 211 -15.32 6.13 -3.59
CA ALA A 211 -14.50 6.80 -4.58
C ALA A 211 -14.66 8.31 -4.48
N PHE A 212 -13.54 9.03 -4.58
CA PHE A 212 -13.50 10.48 -4.41
C PHE A 212 -12.83 11.14 -5.63
N PRO A 213 -13.44 12.18 -6.21
CA PRO A 213 -12.87 12.89 -7.35
C PRO A 213 -11.70 13.79 -6.91
N LEU A 214 -10.70 13.95 -7.78
CA LEU A 214 -9.71 15.03 -7.66
C LEU A 214 -10.37 16.36 -8.02
N THR A 215 -10.87 17.09 -7.01
CA THR A 215 -11.38 18.46 -7.17
C THR A 215 -10.33 19.46 -6.67
N GLY A 216 -9.34 19.75 -7.52
CA GLY A 216 -8.32 20.77 -7.23
C GLY A 216 -7.46 21.10 -8.45
N THR A 217 -7.33 22.38 -8.76
CA THR A 217 -6.26 22.91 -9.62
C THR A 217 -5.03 23.13 -8.74
N TYR A 218 -3.93 22.43 -9.04
CA TYR A 218 -2.61 22.78 -8.50
C TYR A 218 -2.11 24.09 -9.13
#